data_AF-A0A7R9WY43-F1
#
_entry.id   AF-A0A7R9WY43-F1
#
_cell.length_a   1.000
_cell.length_b   1.000
_cell.length_c   1.000
_cell.angle_alpha   90.00
_cell.angle_beta   90.00
_cell.angle_gamma   90.00
#
_symmetry.space_group_name_H-M   'P 1'
#
loop_
_entity.id
_entity.type
_entity.pdbx_description
1 polymer ?
#
loop_
_entity_poly.entity_id
_entity_poly.type
_entity_poly.pdbx_seq_one_letter_code
_entity_poly.pdbx_strand_id
1 'polypeptide(L)'
;SSSAATTAAARVVPKAAAAIVFGTAVFRCDMLLLLFAMGISWLLCRDLGILQALRIGVVTGILSLALTCPLDSILWQRPLWPEGQVFYYNTILGKSSNWGTSPWHWYVTSAIPKAMLCTIFLIPFAFINVSKLFVSRAHTNMHAQASATYLDLAWLEYLLPVMGFIFLYSFLGHKELRFLFPAFPIFNMIAAVGLSKLRPTMLHAVDARRRKLWWILYLGVILFCLGTTLLGSLLFVAVSQQNYPGGEALMRLSTHLQHQRQRQQQQQTIKVYIDVASAMSGVSLFGQRSVQYVASVSAVQFDKGGYEAENQLPFLDDVTHILTETSQLDGFTIIDTIPGNPRLNPRQLRIDTAPAIYVMERE
;
A
#
# COMPACT_ATOMS: atom_id res chain seq x y z
N SER A 1 19.73 34.56 -8.43
CA SER A 1 18.96 33.45 -7.82
C SER A 1 19.09 32.13 -8.61
N SER A 2 19.34 32.16 -9.93
CA SER A 2 19.50 30.93 -10.74
C SER A 2 20.72 30.09 -10.35
N SER A 3 21.91 30.67 -10.15
CA SER A 3 23.12 29.85 -9.88
C SER A 3 23.05 29.10 -8.54
N ALA A 4 22.43 29.69 -7.51
CA ALA A 4 22.27 29.04 -6.20
C ALA A 4 21.29 27.85 -6.25
N ALA A 5 20.19 27.97 -7.01
CA ALA A 5 19.24 26.88 -7.24
C ALA A 5 19.86 25.73 -8.04
N THR A 6 20.62 26.04 -9.10
CA THR A 6 21.37 25.04 -9.88
C THR A 6 22.41 24.30 -9.03
N THR A 7 23.06 25.01 -8.10
CA THR A 7 24.10 24.41 -7.23
C THR A 7 23.49 23.51 -6.14
N ALA A 8 22.30 23.86 -5.65
CA ALA A 8 21.57 23.04 -4.69
C ALA A 8 21.01 21.76 -5.33
N ALA A 9 20.38 21.86 -6.51
CA ALA A 9 19.88 20.71 -7.27
C ALA A 9 21.02 19.72 -7.63
N ALA A 10 22.17 20.25 -8.04
CA ALA A 10 23.37 19.46 -8.36
C ALA A 10 23.90 18.62 -7.18
N ARG A 11 23.56 18.97 -5.93
CA ARG A 11 23.95 18.20 -4.73
C ARG A 11 22.88 17.22 -4.25
N VAL A 12 21.61 17.44 -4.62
CA VAL A 12 20.47 16.64 -4.13
C VAL A 12 20.18 15.47 -5.05
N VAL A 13 20.23 15.67 -6.37
CA VAL A 13 19.89 14.62 -7.35
C VAL A 13 20.79 13.39 -7.24
N PRO A 14 22.14 13.51 -7.12
CA PRO A 14 22.99 12.34 -6.91
C PRO A 14 22.67 11.54 -5.64
N LYS A 15 22.29 12.23 -4.55
CA LYS A 15 21.89 11.59 -3.30
C LYS A 15 20.55 10.89 -3.42
N ALA A 16 19.59 11.52 -4.10
CA ALA A 16 18.30 10.92 -4.40
C ALA A 16 18.45 9.66 -5.27
N ALA A 17 19.28 9.72 -6.31
CA ALA A 17 19.60 8.57 -7.15
C ALA A 17 20.20 7.42 -6.33
N ALA A 18 21.19 7.70 -5.47
CA ALA A 18 21.77 6.70 -4.59
C ALA A 18 20.72 6.10 -3.62
N ALA A 19 19.85 6.93 -3.04
CA ALA A 19 18.80 6.45 -2.14
C ALA A 19 17.79 5.53 -2.83
N ILE A 20 17.38 5.84 -4.07
CA ILE A 20 16.47 4.99 -4.84
C ILE A 20 17.17 3.67 -5.22
N VAL A 21 18.44 3.71 -5.64
CA VAL A 21 19.22 2.49 -5.94
C VAL A 21 19.32 1.60 -4.69
N PHE A 22 19.66 2.21 -3.55
CA PHE A 22 19.71 1.50 -2.27
C PHE A 22 18.37 0.87 -1.91
N GLY A 23 17.28 1.66 -1.99
CA GLY A 23 15.93 1.16 -1.74
C GLY A 23 15.53 0.02 -2.68
N THR A 24 15.97 0.08 -3.95
CA THR A 24 15.69 -0.95 -4.96
C THR A 24 16.40 -2.26 -4.64
N ALA A 25 17.67 -2.20 -4.23
CA ALA A 25 18.49 -3.39 -3.98
C ALA A 25 18.21 -4.05 -2.62
N VAL A 26 17.91 -3.25 -1.59
CA VAL A 26 17.77 -3.73 -0.20
C VAL A 26 16.32 -3.97 0.21
N PHE A 27 15.41 -3.08 -0.18
CA PHE A 27 14.04 -3.11 0.36
C PHE A 27 12.98 -3.57 -0.64
N ARG A 28 13.05 -3.11 -1.90
CA ARG A 28 12.00 -3.35 -2.91
C ARG A 28 12.53 -3.25 -4.34
N CYS A 29 12.73 -4.38 -5.01
CA CYS A 29 13.08 -4.44 -6.43
C CYS A 29 12.05 -3.72 -7.33
N ASP A 30 10.79 -3.65 -6.89
CA ASP A 30 9.69 -2.90 -7.50
C ASP A 30 10.00 -1.42 -7.79
N MET A 31 10.93 -0.81 -7.03
CA MET A 31 11.36 0.58 -7.21
C MET A 31 12.20 0.80 -8.48
N LEU A 32 12.62 -0.26 -9.17
CA LEU A 32 13.40 -0.17 -10.41
C LEU A 32 12.69 0.65 -11.48
N LEU A 33 11.36 0.54 -11.60
CA LEU A 33 10.59 1.35 -12.55
C LEU A 33 10.56 2.83 -12.14
N LEU A 34 10.58 3.13 -10.85
CA LEU A 34 10.67 4.52 -10.38
C LEU A 34 12.07 5.08 -10.64
N LEU A 35 13.12 4.28 -10.37
CA LEU A 35 14.50 4.63 -10.72
C LEU A 35 14.63 4.93 -12.21
N PHE A 36 14.01 4.12 -13.07
CA PHE A 36 14.00 4.34 -14.51
C PHE A 36 13.28 5.63 -14.89
N ALA A 37 12.04 5.82 -14.45
CA ALA A 37 11.25 6.99 -14.81
C ALA A 37 11.88 8.31 -14.29
N MET A 38 12.36 8.30 -13.05
CA MET A 38 13.04 9.45 -12.44
C MET A 38 14.42 9.68 -13.07
N GLY A 39 15.16 8.61 -13.34
CA GLY A 39 16.47 8.65 -14.00
C GLY A 39 16.39 9.28 -15.39
N ILE A 40 15.41 8.88 -16.21
CA ILE A 40 15.15 9.52 -17.52
C ILE A 40 14.88 11.02 -17.34
N SER A 41 14.05 11.39 -16.38
CA SER A 41 13.75 12.81 -16.11
C SER A 41 15.02 13.60 -15.78
N TRP A 42 15.85 13.10 -14.88
CA TRP A 42 17.12 13.77 -14.52
C TRP A 42 18.11 13.84 -15.69
N LEU A 43 18.14 12.83 -16.56
CA LEU A 43 18.97 12.85 -17.77
C LEU A 43 18.46 13.89 -18.78
N LEU A 44 17.14 13.96 -19.00
CA LEU A 44 16.51 14.91 -19.94
C LEU A 44 16.64 16.36 -19.45
N CYS A 45 16.44 16.60 -18.16
CA CYS A 45 16.62 17.92 -17.52
C CYS A 45 18.10 18.30 -17.33
N ARG A 46 19.04 17.37 -17.60
CA ARG A 46 20.49 17.52 -17.40
C ARG A 46 20.89 17.76 -15.95
N ASP A 47 20.07 17.31 -14.99
CA ASP A 47 20.40 17.35 -13.56
C ASP A 47 21.38 16.25 -13.16
N LEU A 48 21.50 15.20 -13.99
CA LEU A 48 22.43 14.10 -13.79
C LEU A 48 23.08 13.72 -15.13
N GLY A 49 24.42 13.61 -15.16
CA GLY A 49 25.14 13.12 -16.34
C GLY A 49 25.11 11.59 -16.44
N ILE A 50 25.14 11.04 -17.66
CA ILE A 50 25.08 9.57 -17.90
C ILE A 50 26.19 8.83 -17.13
N LEU A 51 27.44 9.30 -17.24
CA LEU A 51 28.58 8.67 -16.55
C LEU A 51 28.45 8.76 -15.02
N GLN A 52 27.90 9.87 -14.51
CA GLN A 52 27.63 10.04 -13.09
C GLN A 52 26.51 9.11 -12.61
N ALA A 53 25.44 8.97 -13.39
CA ALA A 53 24.34 8.05 -13.11
C ALA A 53 24.83 6.60 -13.07
N LEU A 54 25.63 6.18 -14.05
CA LEU A 54 26.24 4.85 -14.08
C LEU A 54 27.15 4.62 -12.87
N ARG A 55 28.00 5.58 -12.54
CA ARG A 55 28.88 5.48 -11.36
C ARG A 55 28.08 5.33 -10.07
N ILE A 56 27.04 6.15 -9.88
CA ILE A 56 26.17 6.06 -8.69
C ILE A 56 25.45 4.71 -8.67
N GLY A 57 24.84 4.29 -9.79
CA GLY A 57 24.13 3.03 -9.89
C GLY A 57 25.01 1.82 -9.56
N VAL A 58 26.21 1.75 -10.15
CA VAL A 58 27.14 0.63 -9.92
C VAL A 58 27.70 0.66 -8.50
N VAL A 59 28.23 1.80 -8.04
CA VAL A 59 28.85 1.88 -6.71
C VAL A 59 27.82 1.64 -5.61
N THR A 60 26.68 2.34 -5.66
CA THR A 60 25.63 2.15 -4.65
C THR A 60 25.02 0.76 -4.75
N GLY A 61 24.81 0.21 -5.95
CA GLY A 61 24.30 -1.14 -6.14
C GLY A 61 25.22 -2.21 -5.54
N ILE A 62 26.53 -2.14 -5.80
CA ILE A 62 27.51 -3.08 -5.23
C ILE A 62 27.53 -2.97 -3.70
N LEU A 63 27.57 -1.75 -3.15
CA LEU A 63 27.56 -1.53 -1.71
C LEU A 63 26.26 -2.06 -1.06
N SER A 64 25.11 -1.86 -1.70
CA SER A 64 23.83 -2.41 -1.25
C SER A 64 23.79 -3.92 -1.29
N LEU A 65 24.31 -4.55 -2.35
CA LEU A 65 24.37 -6.01 -2.45
C LEU A 65 25.33 -6.61 -1.42
N ALA A 66 26.49 -5.97 -1.21
CA ALA A 66 27.45 -6.36 -0.19
C ALA A 66 26.90 -6.21 1.24
N LEU A 67 25.88 -5.37 1.45
CA LEU A 67 25.19 -5.24 2.72
C LEU A 67 24.05 -6.28 2.87
N THR A 68 23.15 -6.34 1.90
CA THR A 68 21.91 -7.14 2.00
C THR A 68 22.20 -8.63 1.88
N CYS A 69 23.03 -9.07 0.93
CA CYS A 69 23.22 -10.49 0.67
C CYS A 69 23.80 -11.23 1.89
N PRO A 70 24.85 -10.75 2.57
CA PRO A 70 25.35 -11.43 3.77
C PRO A 70 24.35 -11.43 4.92
N LEU A 71 23.69 -10.29 5.17
CA LEU A 71 22.72 -10.15 6.26
C LEU A 71 21.53 -11.11 6.05
N ASP A 72 20.94 -11.07 4.86
CA ASP A 72 19.81 -11.91 4.51
C ASP A 72 20.21 -13.39 4.50
N SER A 73 21.41 -13.72 4.02
CA SER A 73 21.90 -15.10 4.02
C SER A 73 22.06 -15.67 5.44
N ILE A 74 22.47 -14.84 6.40
CA ILE A 74 22.53 -15.22 7.82
C ILE A 74 21.13 -15.45 8.38
N LEU A 75 20.20 -14.52 8.12
CA LEU A 75 18.83 -14.60 8.63
C LEU A 75 18.05 -15.81 8.09
N TRP A 76 18.29 -16.16 6.83
CA TRP A 76 17.61 -17.26 6.14
C TRP A 76 18.40 -18.57 6.10
N GLN A 77 19.60 -18.60 6.70
CA GLN A 77 20.47 -19.78 6.77
C GLN A 77 20.84 -20.39 5.40
N ARG A 78 20.80 -19.60 4.33
CA ARG A 78 21.21 -20.01 2.98
C ARG A 78 21.65 -18.79 2.16
N PRO A 79 22.62 -18.92 1.24
CA PRO A 79 23.02 -17.81 0.37
C PRO A 79 21.84 -17.28 -0.44
N LEU A 80 21.43 -16.03 -0.20
CA LEU A 80 20.32 -15.44 -0.93
C LEU A 80 20.34 -13.92 -0.97
N TRP A 81 19.74 -13.41 -2.05
CA TRP A 81 19.32 -12.02 -2.19
C TRP A 81 17.78 -12.04 -2.33
N PRO A 82 17.01 -11.61 -1.31
CA PRO A 82 15.56 -11.81 -1.31
C PRO A 82 14.91 -11.08 -2.48
N GLU A 83 15.26 -9.81 -2.67
CA GLU A 83 14.70 -8.98 -3.74
C GLU A 83 15.06 -9.50 -5.13
N GLY A 84 16.25 -10.11 -5.30
CA GLY A 84 16.62 -10.79 -6.54
C GLY A 84 15.77 -12.01 -6.84
N GLN A 85 15.47 -12.84 -5.82
CA GLN A 85 14.58 -13.99 -5.97
C GLN A 85 13.15 -13.57 -6.26
N VAL A 86 12.65 -12.53 -5.58
CA VAL A 86 11.32 -11.95 -5.82
C VAL A 86 11.21 -11.42 -7.24
N PHE A 87 12.21 -10.67 -7.71
CA PHE A 87 12.26 -10.15 -9.07
C PHE A 87 12.24 -11.29 -10.10
N TYR A 88 13.07 -12.32 -9.90
CA TYR A 88 13.14 -13.48 -10.79
C TYR A 88 11.80 -14.24 -10.83
N TYR A 89 11.24 -14.55 -9.67
CA TYR A 89 10.00 -15.31 -9.58
C TYR A 89 8.79 -14.56 -10.15
N ASN A 90 8.64 -13.27 -9.83
CA ASN A 90 7.45 -12.51 -10.22
C ASN A 90 7.53 -11.92 -11.62
N THR A 91 8.72 -11.44 -12.02
CA THR A 91 8.91 -10.70 -13.28
C THR A 91 9.38 -11.61 -14.40
N ILE A 92 10.38 -12.48 -14.14
CA ILE A 92 10.97 -13.33 -15.18
C ILE A 92 10.10 -14.59 -15.40
N LEU A 93 9.67 -15.27 -14.34
CA LEU A 93 8.80 -16.45 -14.45
C LEU A 93 7.32 -16.12 -14.64
N GLY A 94 6.94 -14.83 -14.55
CA GLY A 94 5.56 -14.36 -14.74
C GLY A 94 4.56 -14.87 -13.70
N LYS A 95 5.01 -15.38 -12.55
CA LYS A 95 4.13 -15.97 -11.51
C LYS A 95 3.30 -14.95 -10.74
N SER A 96 3.52 -13.65 -10.96
CA SER A 96 2.73 -12.59 -10.36
C SER A 96 1.23 -12.70 -10.71
N SER A 97 0.87 -13.21 -11.89
CA SER A 97 -0.54 -13.39 -12.30
C SER A 97 -1.34 -14.37 -11.45
N ASN A 98 -0.67 -15.30 -10.74
CA ASN A 98 -1.34 -16.27 -9.86
C ASN A 98 -2.06 -15.60 -8.68
N TRP A 99 -1.65 -14.38 -8.33
CA TRP A 99 -2.25 -13.58 -7.26
C TRP A 99 -3.40 -12.69 -7.76
N GLY A 100 -3.96 -13.01 -8.94
CA GLY A 100 -5.04 -12.29 -9.58
C GLY A 100 -4.57 -11.12 -10.45
N THR A 101 -5.39 -10.78 -11.43
CA THR A 101 -5.11 -9.71 -12.40
C THR A 101 -6.17 -8.62 -12.34
N SER A 102 -5.74 -7.37 -12.52
CA SER A 102 -6.65 -6.22 -12.62
C SER A 102 -6.44 -5.46 -13.94
N PRO A 103 -7.49 -4.81 -14.48
CA PRO A 103 -7.38 -4.03 -15.71
C PRO A 103 -6.30 -2.94 -15.64
N TRP A 104 -5.74 -2.56 -16.79
CA TRP A 104 -4.61 -1.61 -16.85
C TRP A 104 -4.90 -0.28 -16.15
N HIS A 105 -6.12 0.26 -16.28
CA HIS A 105 -6.53 1.54 -15.68
C HIS A 105 -6.76 1.50 -14.15
N TRP A 106 -6.66 0.33 -13.49
CA TRP A 106 -7.03 0.14 -12.08
C TRP A 106 -6.32 1.12 -11.13
N TYR A 107 -5.04 1.45 -11.40
CA TYR A 107 -4.32 2.41 -10.58
C TYR A 107 -4.97 3.80 -10.59
N VAL A 108 -5.38 4.27 -11.77
CA VAL A 108 -6.00 5.60 -11.93
C VAL A 108 -7.44 5.61 -11.44
N THR A 109 -8.20 4.55 -11.71
CA THR A 109 -9.64 4.52 -11.39
C THR A 109 -9.94 4.10 -9.96
N SER A 110 -9.10 3.26 -9.35
CA SER A 110 -9.35 2.68 -8.03
C SER A 110 -8.27 3.03 -7.02
N ALA A 111 -6.99 2.80 -7.32
CA ALA A 111 -5.92 2.89 -6.33
C ALA A 111 -5.67 4.33 -5.85
N ILE A 112 -5.44 5.26 -6.78
CA ILE A 112 -5.14 6.66 -6.47
C ILE A 112 -6.33 7.36 -5.80
N PRO A 113 -7.58 7.23 -6.28
CA PRO A 113 -8.73 7.83 -5.62
C PRO A 113 -8.94 7.30 -4.18
N LYS A 114 -8.74 5.99 -3.95
CA LYS A 114 -8.84 5.41 -2.61
C LYS A 114 -7.74 5.90 -1.68
N ALA A 115 -6.51 6.07 -2.18
CA ALA A 115 -5.37 6.49 -1.37
C ALA A 115 -5.36 7.99 -1.07
N MET A 116 -5.79 8.83 -2.03
CA MET A 116 -5.74 10.29 -1.90
C MET A 116 -7.05 10.88 -1.37
N LEU A 117 -8.18 10.16 -1.48
CA LEU A 117 -9.49 10.64 -1.05
C LEU A 117 -9.75 12.06 -1.58
N CYS A 118 -10.20 12.99 -0.73
CA CYS A 118 -10.47 14.37 -1.13
C CYS A 118 -9.21 15.19 -1.47
N THR A 119 -8.02 14.77 -1.04
CA THR A 119 -6.78 15.52 -1.31
C THR A 119 -6.39 15.49 -2.79
N ILE A 120 -6.90 14.53 -3.56
CA ILE A 120 -6.68 14.45 -5.02
C ILE A 120 -7.18 15.72 -5.73
N PHE A 121 -8.26 16.34 -5.24
CA PHE A 121 -8.82 17.56 -5.81
C PHE A 121 -7.95 18.80 -5.59
N LEU A 122 -6.93 18.71 -4.73
CA LEU A 122 -5.98 19.79 -4.50
C LEU A 122 -4.87 19.82 -5.58
N ILE A 123 -4.61 18.69 -6.25
CA ILE A 123 -3.52 18.55 -7.24
C ILE A 123 -3.66 19.54 -8.40
N PRO A 124 -4.83 19.72 -9.05
CA PRO A 124 -4.96 20.68 -10.15
C PRO A 124 -4.60 22.12 -9.75
N PHE A 125 -4.89 22.52 -8.52
CA PHE A 125 -4.55 23.85 -8.01
C PHE A 125 -3.04 24.08 -7.87
N ALA A 126 -2.22 23.02 -7.86
CA ALA A 126 -0.77 23.15 -7.92
C ALA A 126 -0.30 23.71 -9.26
N PHE A 127 -1.06 23.51 -10.34
CA PHE A 127 -0.71 23.92 -11.70
C PHE A 127 -1.43 25.18 -12.17
N ILE A 128 -2.41 25.67 -11.40
CA ILE A 128 -3.18 26.87 -11.73
C ILE A 128 -2.75 28.01 -10.82
N ASN A 129 -2.36 29.15 -11.40
CA ASN A 129 -2.09 30.38 -10.66
C ASN A 129 -3.40 31.08 -10.27
N VAL A 130 -4.10 30.50 -9.29
CA VAL A 130 -5.41 30.98 -8.82
C VAL A 130 -5.35 32.44 -8.36
N SER A 131 -4.24 32.86 -7.73
CA SER A 131 -4.05 34.24 -7.27
C SER A 131 -4.15 35.26 -8.39
N LYS A 132 -3.60 34.96 -9.57
CA LYS A 132 -3.64 35.85 -10.74
C LYS A 132 -5.04 35.93 -11.35
N LEU A 133 -5.84 34.86 -11.28
CA LEU A 133 -7.24 34.84 -11.76
C LEU A 133 -8.13 35.80 -10.95
N PHE A 134 -7.91 35.89 -9.63
CA PHE A 134 -8.71 36.75 -8.76
C PHE A 134 -8.17 38.18 -8.67
N VAL A 135 -6.84 38.37 -8.66
CA VAL A 135 -6.22 39.72 -8.60
C VAL A 135 -6.42 40.50 -9.90
N SER A 136 -6.42 39.83 -11.07
CA SER A 136 -6.67 40.49 -12.36
C SER A 136 -8.06 41.11 -12.50
N ARG A 137 -9.02 40.75 -11.62
CA ARG A 137 -10.37 41.36 -11.59
C ARG A 137 -10.47 42.59 -10.68
N ALA A 138 -9.48 42.84 -9.80
CA ALA A 138 -9.55 43.90 -8.79
C ALA A 138 -8.78 45.19 -9.16
N HIS A 139 -7.83 45.13 -10.10
CA HIS A 139 -7.08 46.29 -10.57
C HIS A 139 -7.17 46.44 -12.09
N THR A 140 -8.05 47.32 -12.55
CA THR A 140 -8.05 47.86 -13.91
C THR A 140 -6.88 48.83 -14.08
N ASN A 141 -5.71 48.33 -14.48
CA ASN A 141 -4.67 49.15 -15.10
C ASN A 141 -4.13 48.39 -16.32
N MET A 142 -4.57 48.84 -17.50
CA MET A 142 -4.48 48.17 -18.81
C MET A 142 -3.06 48.03 -19.40
N HIS A 143 -1.99 48.33 -18.67
CA HIS A 143 -0.63 48.39 -19.22
C HIS A 143 0.36 47.32 -18.73
N ALA A 144 -0.02 46.43 -17.81
CA ALA A 144 0.86 45.35 -17.31
C ALA A 144 0.41 43.94 -17.75
N GLN A 145 -0.36 43.84 -18.84
CA GLN A 145 -1.07 42.61 -19.24
C GLN A 145 -0.44 41.91 -20.45
N ALA A 146 0.89 41.97 -20.56
CA ALA A 146 1.63 41.14 -21.51
C ALA A 146 2.40 40.07 -20.73
N SER A 147 1.97 38.80 -20.85
CA SER A 147 2.54 37.58 -20.23
C SER A 147 1.93 37.09 -18.92
N ALA A 148 0.59 37.11 -18.77
CA ALA A 148 -0.06 36.41 -17.67
C ALA A 148 -0.12 34.89 -17.94
N THR A 149 0.94 34.15 -17.64
CA THR A 149 0.89 32.68 -17.67
C THR A 149 0.05 32.18 -16.49
N TYR A 150 -1.15 31.69 -16.78
CA TYR A 150 -2.08 31.13 -15.80
C TYR A 150 -1.67 29.75 -15.30
N LEU A 151 -0.84 29.04 -16.08
CA LEU A 151 -0.30 27.74 -15.72
C LEU A 151 1.06 27.89 -15.03
N ASP A 152 1.23 27.22 -13.90
CA ASP A 152 2.52 27.01 -13.26
C ASP A 152 2.93 25.56 -13.45
N LEU A 153 3.81 25.33 -14.42
CA LEU A 153 4.29 24.01 -14.80
C LEU A 153 5.52 23.57 -13.99
N ALA A 154 5.99 24.36 -13.01
CA ALA A 154 7.20 24.05 -12.25
C ALA A 154 7.13 22.70 -11.51
N TRP A 155 5.92 22.27 -11.13
CA TRP A 155 5.72 21.02 -10.40
C TRP A 155 5.62 19.79 -11.32
N LEU A 156 5.60 19.98 -12.65
CA LEU A 156 5.56 18.85 -13.59
C LEU A 156 6.85 18.03 -13.57
N GLU A 157 7.99 18.64 -13.26
CA GLU A 157 9.27 17.96 -13.11
C GLU A 157 9.20 16.82 -12.07
N TYR A 158 8.39 16.99 -11.02
CA TYR A 158 8.18 15.97 -9.98
C TYR A 158 7.03 15.02 -10.32
N LEU A 159 5.95 15.53 -10.94
CA LEU A 159 4.76 14.73 -11.24
C LEU A 159 4.98 13.77 -12.41
N LEU A 160 5.60 14.23 -13.50
CA LEU A 160 5.74 13.44 -14.73
C LEU A 160 6.48 12.12 -14.53
N PRO A 161 7.61 12.06 -13.79
CA PRO A 161 8.30 10.79 -13.57
C PRO A 161 7.45 9.80 -12.77
N VAL A 162 6.68 10.29 -11.80
CA VAL A 162 5.76 9.47 -11.00
C VAL A 162 4.58 8.97 -11.83
N MET A 163 4.06 9.81 -12.73
CA MET A 163 3.03 9.39 -13.69
C MET A 163 3.57 8.37 -14.69
N GLY A 164 4.81 8.53 -15.16
CA GLY A 164 5.50 7.54 -15.99
C GLY A 164 5.70 6.21 -15.27
N PHE A 165 6.10 6.25 -14.00
CA PHE A 165 6.18 5.09 -13.13
C PHE A 165 4.83 4.35 -13.02
N ILE A 166 3.73 5.07 -12.75
CA ILE A 166 2.39 4.49 -12.65
C ILE A 166 1.94 3.91 -13.99
N PHE A 167 2.23 4.61 -15.09
CA PHE A 167 1.92 4.15 -16.44
C PHE A 167 2.62 2.82 -16.74
N LEU A 168 3.93 2.71 -16.46
CA LEU A 168 4.67 1.47 -16.63
C LEU A 168 4.10 0.34 -15.76
N TYR A 169 3.80 0.62 -14.48
CA TYR A 169 3.16 -0.34 -13.58
C TYR A 169 1.77 -0.77 -14.04
N SER A 170 1.06 0.06 -14.80
CA SER A 170 -0.31 -0.23 -15.24
C SER A 170 -0.37 -1.42 -16.22
N PHE A 171 0.74 -1.75 -16.87
CA PHE A 171 0.87 -2.94 -17.73
C PHE A 171 1.14 -4.23 -16.95
N LEU A 172 1.50 -4.16 -15.67
CA LEU A 172 1.63 -5.35 -14.84
C LEU A 172 0.25 -5.97 -14.59
N GLY A 173 0.08 -7.27 -14.91
CA GLY A 173 -1.21 -7.94 -14.76
C GLY A 173 -1.70 -7.93 -13.31
N HIS A 174 -0.83 -8.35 -12.39
CA HIS A 174 -1.06 -8.26 -10.96
C HIS A 174 -0.85 -6.85 -10.45
N LYS A 175 -1.80 -6.34 -9.66
CA LYS A 175 -1.79 -4.96 -9.18
C LYS A 175 -2.11 -4.92 -7.72
N GLU A 176 -1.26 -4.21 -6.97
CA GLU A 176 -1.48 -3.94 -5.56
C GLU A 176 -1.25 -2.46 -5.27
N LEU A 177 -1.98 -1.93 -4.29
CA LEU A 177 -1.84 -0.54 -3.87
C LEU A 177 -0.43 -0.24 -3.35
N ARG A 178 0.23 -1.23 -2.72
CA ARG A 178 1.57 -1.07 -2.13
C ARG A 178 2.66 -0.74 -3.16
N PHE A 179 2.50 -1.15 -4.41
CA PHE A 179 3.44 -0.79 -5.47
C PHE A 179 3.48 0.72 -5.72
N LEU A 180 2.40 1.46 -5.40
CA LEU A 180 2.33 2.91 -5.55
C LEU A 180 2.79 3.69 -4.31
N PHE A 181 3.20 3.03 -3.22
CA PHE A 181 3.65 3.73 -2.01
C PHE A 181 4.77 4.75 -2.26
N PRO A 182 5.78 4.46 -3.12
CA PRO A 182 6.78 5.47 -3.47
C PRO A 182 6.24 6.71 -4.19
N ALA A 183 5.07 6.61 -4.84
CA ALA A 183 4.43 7.71 -5.57
C ALA A 183 3.66 8.68 -4.65
N PHE A 184 3.02 8.17 -3.59
CA PHE A 184 2.12 8.97 -2.75
C PHE A 184 2.77 10.17 -2.04
N PRO A 185 4.04 10.12 -1.56
CA PRO A 185 4.69 11.30 -1.01
C PRO A 185 4.73 12.48 -1.99
N ILE A 186 4.95 12.21 -3.28
CA ILE A 186 4.98 13.25 -4.32
C ILE A 186 3.58 13.78 -4.60
N PHE A 187 2.56 12.91 -4.68
CA PHE A 187 1.17 13.37 -4.80
C PHE A 187 0.74 14.24 -3.62
N ASN A 188 1.07 13.83 -2.39
CA ASN A 188 0.77 14.62 -1.18
C ASN A 188 1.51 15.96 -1.18
N MET A 189 2.77 15.98 -1.60
CA MET A 189 3.53 17.23 -1.77
C MET A 189 2.83 18.17 -2.77
N ILE A 190 2.42 17.66 -3.94
CA ILE A 190 1.75 18.46 -4.97
C ILE A 190 0.37 18.94 -4.48
N ALA A 191 -0.40 18.08 -3.78
CA ALA A 191 -1.65 18.47 -3.14
C ALA A 191 -1.44 19.60 -2.11
N ALA A 192 -0.38 19.52 -1.30
CA ALA A 192 -0.01 20.55 -0.33
C ALA A 192 0.39 21.88 -1.00
N VAL A 193 1.10 21.81 -2.15
CA VAL A 193 1.40 22.98 -2.98
C VAL A 193 0.10 23.62 -3.50
N GLY A 194 -0.84 22.80 -4.00
CA GLY A 194 -2.14 23.28 -4.46
C GLY A 194 -2.91 24.02 -3.36
N LEU A 195 -2.95 23.46 -2.15
CA LEU A 195 -3.54 24.11 -0.98
C LEU A 195 -2.80 25.41 -0.62
N SER A 196 -1.46 25.41 -0.64
CA SER A 196 -0.64 26.59 -0.34
C SER A 196 -0.89 27.73 -1.34
N LYS A 197 -1.15 27.43 -2.61
CA LYS A 197 -1.49 28.43 -3.64
C LYS A 197 -2.89 29.00 -3.49
N LEU A 198 -3.82 28.27 -2.87
CA LEU A 198 -5.14 28.80 -2.53
C LEU A 198 -5.07 29.86 -1.42
N ARG A 199 -4.11 29.74 -0.49
CA ARG A 199 -3.94 30.67 0.64
C ARG A 199 -3.83 32.15 0.23
N PRO A 200 -2.86 32.60 -0.58
CA PRO A 200 -2.74 34.02 -0.93
C PRO A 200 -3.95 34.53 -1.71
N THR A 201 -4.60 33.67 -2.51
CA THR A 201 -5.83 34.00 -3.25
C THR A 201 -6.99 34.30 -2.31
N MET A 202 -7.20 33.46 -1.30
CA MET A 202 -8.25 33.66 -0.31
C MET A 202 -7.94 34.88 0.59
N LEU A 203 -6.66 35.12 0.92
CA LEU A 203 -6.28 36.16 1.88
C LEU A 203 -6.03 37.55 1.28
N HIS A 204 -6.08 37.71 -0.05
CA HIS A 204 -5.95 39.00 -0.76
C HIS A 204 -7.21 39.89 -0.71
N ALA A 205 -8.09 39.71 0.28
CA ALA A 205 -9.23 40.59 0.49
C ALA A 205 -8.78 41.95 1.07
N VAL A 206 -9.20 43.04 0.40
CA VAL A 206 -8.93 44.43 0.78
C VAL A 206 -9.57 44.77 2.14
N ASP A 207 -10.81 44.32 2.37
CA ASP A 207 -11.55 44.59 3.61
C ASP A 207 -11.20 43.59 4.73
N ALA A 208 -11.00 44.10 5.96
CA ALA A 208 -10.73 43.28 7.14
C ALA A 208 -11.83 42.22 7.41
N ARG A 209 -13.10 42.54 7.16
CA ARG A 209 -14.23 41.62 7.31
C ARG A 209 -14.17 40.46 6.33
N ARG A 210 -13.86 40.76 5.05
CA ARG A 210 -13.71 39.74 3.99
C ARG A 210 -12.48 38.87 4.25
N ARG A 211 -11.36 39.47 4.69
CA ARG A 211 -10.15 38.72 5.07
C ARG A 211 -10.43 37.69 6.17
N LYS A 212 -11.16 38.07 7.22
CA LYS A 212 -11.57 37.14 8.29
C LYS A 212 -12.43 36.00 7.74
N LEU A 213 -13.42 36.29 6.90
CA LEU A 213 -14.26 35.26 6.27
C LEU A 213 -13.43 34.27 5.44
N TRP A 214 -12.55 34.76 4.57
CA TRP A 214 -11.72 33.90 3.73
C TRP A 214 -10.71 33.07 4.52
N TRP A 215 -10.19 33.59 5.63
CA TRP A 215 -9.32 32.83 6.52
C TRP A 215 -10.10 31.68 7.21
N ILE A 216 -11.35 31.93 7.62
CA ILE A 216 -12.25 30.89 8.14
C ILE A 216 -12.53 29.84 7.07
N LEU A 217 -12.80 30.24 5.82
CA LEU A 217 -13.02 29.31 4.71
C LEU A 217 -11.77 28.46 4.41
N TYR A 218 -10.59 29.06 4.39
CA TYR A 218 -9.32 28.36 4.18
C TYR A 218 -9.07 27.32 5.28
N LEU A 219 -9.27 27.69 6.55
CA LEU A 219 -9.25 26.73 7.66
C LEU A 219 -10.32 25.65 7.51
N GLY A 220 -11.52 26.03 7.07
CA GLY A 220 -12.60 25.10 6.77
C GLY A 220 -12.19 24.05 5.74
N VAL A 221 -11.49 24.43 4.67
CA VAL A 221 -10.95 23.50 3.67
C VAL A 221 -9.91 22.56 4.29
N ILE A 222 -9.01 23.07 5.13
CA ILE A 222 -8.01 22.23 5.83
C ILE A 222 -8.71 21.21 6.72
N LEU A 223 -9.61 21.68 7.59
CA LEU A 223 -10.35 20.84 8.52
C LEU A 223 -11.23 19.82 7.78
N PHE A 224 -11.83 20.20 6.66
CA PHE A 224 -12.58 19.30 5.80
C PHE A 224 -11.69 18.20 5.20
N CYS A 225 -10.52 18.56 4.66
CA CYS A 225 -9.58 17.58 4.12
C CYS A 225 -9.07 16.60 5.20
N LEU A 226 -8.74 17.12 6.39
CA LEU A 226 -8.32 16.28 7.53
C LEU A 226 -9.45 15.38 8.01
N GLY A 227 -10.65 15.93 8.19
CA GLY A 227 -11.83 15.20 8.64
C GLY A 227 -12.26 14.11 7.66
N THR A 228 -12.29 14.40 6.36
CA THR A 228 -12.62 13.41 5.33
C THR A 228 -11.56 12.32 5.21
N THR A 229 -10.28 12.68 5.33
CA THR A 229 -9.19 11.69 5.31
C THR A 229 -9.25 10.77 6.52
N LEU A 230 -9.48 11.33 7.72
CA LEU A 230 -9.65 10.56 8.95
C LEU A 230 -10.87 9.63 8.87
N LEU A 231 -12.03 10.17 8.49
CA LEU A 231 -13.27 9.40 8.36
C LEU A 231 -13.14 8.29 7.32
N GLY A 232 -12.59 8.61 6.14
CA GLY A 232 -12.32 7.62 5.09
C GLY A 232 -11.37 6.52 5.55
N SER A 233 -10.33 6.87 6.31
CA SER A 233 -9.39 5.90 6.87
C SER A 233 -10.07 4.99 7.91
N LEU A 234 -10.87 5.55 8.82
CA LEU A 234 -11.63 4.78 9.80
C LEU A 234 -12.63 3.84 9.14
N LEU A 235 -13.33 4.30 8.10
CA LEU A 235 -14.23 3.46 7.31
C LEU A 235 -13.46 2.32 6.62
N PHE A 236 -12.34 2.61 5.97
CA PHE A 236 -11.53 1.56 5.34
C PHE A 236 -10.98 0.56 6.35
N VAL A 237 -10.58 0.98 7.55
CA VAL A 237 -10.19 0.06 8.63
C VAL A 237 -11.36 -0.82 9.05
N ALA A 238 -12.55 -0.22 9.26
CA ALA A 238 -13.75 -0.94 9.65
C ALA A 238 -14.23 -1.95 8.60
N VAL A 239 -13.98 -1.71 7.31
CA VAL A 239 -14.23 -2.70 6.24
C VAL A 239 -13.10 -3.71 6.16
N SER A 240 -11.84 -3.27 6.26
CA SER A 240 -10.67 -4.12 6.07
C SER A 240 -10.50 -5.17 7.16
N GLN A 241 -11.05 -4.98 8.36
CA GLN A 241 -11.07 -6.03 9.38
C GLN A 241 -11.78 -7.30 8.91
N GLN A 242 -12.78 -7.17 8.02
CA GLN A 242 -13.53 -8.32 7.46
C GLN A 242 -12.72 -9.11 6.41
N ASN A 243 -11.53 -8.62 6.02
CA ASN A 243 -10.58 -9.37 5.18
C ASN A 243 -9.72 -10.36 6.00
N TYR A 244 -9.95 -10.48 7.31
CA TYR A 244 -9.19 -11.39 8.18
C TYR A 244 -10.05 -12.51 8.83
N PRO A 245 -10.85 -13.28 8.04
CA PRO A 245 -11.70 -14.34 8.56
C PRO A 245 -10.92 -15.48 9.25
N GLY A 246 -9.68 -15.79 8.86
CA GLY A 246 -8.87 -16.83 9.52
C GLY A 246 -8.53 -16.50 10.97
N GLY A 247 -8.30 -15.22 11.28
CA GLY A 247 -8.10 -14.76 12.65
C GLY A 247 -9.36 -14.95 13.52
N GLU A 248 -10.52 -14.59 12.98
CA GLU A 248 -11.82 -14.81 13.63
C GLU A 248 -12.11 -16.32 13.79
N ALA A 249 -11.83 -17.13 12.77
CA ALA A 249 -11.99 -18.59 12.81
C ALA A 249 -11.20 -19.22 13.96
N LEU A 250 -9.96 -18.76 14.17
CA LEU A 250 -9.13 -19.21 15.28
C LEU A 250 -9.71 -18.81 16.64
N MET A 251 -10.31 -17.62 16.75
CA MET A 251 -10.99 -17.18 17.97
C MET A 251 -12.24 -18.02 18.25
N ARG A 252 -13.06 -18.31 17.24
CA ARG A 252 -14.24 -19.18 17.36
C ARG A 252 -13.87 -20.60 17.76
N LEU A 253 -12.82 -21.15 17.16
CA LEU A 253 -12.25 -22.42 17.56
C LEU A 253 -11.81 -22.40 19.03
N SER A 254 -11.13 -21.35 19.49
CA SER A 254 -10.73 -21.21 20.89
C SER A 254 -11.92 -21.26 21.85
N THR A 255 -13.01 -20.56 21.52
CA THR A 255 -14.24 -20.58 22.31
C THR A 255 -14.90 -21.97 22.30
N HIS A 256 -14.92 -22.62 21.15
CA HIS A 256 -15.43 -23.98 21.01
C HIS A 256 -14.67 -24.99 21.89
N LEU A 257 -13.34 -24.99 21.80
CA LEU A 257 -12.47 -25.86 22.61
C LEU A 257 -12.62 -25.60 24.11
N GLN A 258 -12.82 -24.33 24.50
CA GLN A 258 -13.08 -23.97 25.89
C GLN A 258 -14.40 -24.58 26.39
N HIS A 259 -15.45 -24.58 25.58
CA HIS A 259 -16.73 -25.20 25.92
C HIS A 259 -16.65 -26.73 25.96
N GLN A 260 -15.94 -27.36 25.01
CA GLN A 260 -15.72 -28.80 25.03
C GLN A 260 -15.00 -29.25 26.29
N ARG A 261 -13.94 -28.53 26.70
CA ARG A 261 -13.19 -28.81 27.92
C ARG A 261 -14.03 -28.71 29.19
N GLN A 262 -14.99 -27.80 29.25
CA GLN A 262 -15.91 -27.71 30.39
C GLN A 262 -16.84 -28.93 30.47
N ARG A 263 -17.13 -29.57 29.33
CA ARG A 263 -18.04 -30.73 29.23
C ARG A 263 -17.33 -32.07 29.36
N GLN A 264 -16.08 -32.17 28.89
CA GLN A 264 -15.30 -33.40 28.88
C GLN A 264 -14.11 -33.31 29.85
N GLN A 265 -14.04 -34.25 30.80
CA GLN A 265 -12.91 -34.35 31.75
C GLN A 265 -11.64 -34.97 31.12
N GLN A 266 -11.69 -35.48 29.89
CA GLN A 266 -10.54 -36.12 29.25
C GLN A 266 -9.71 -35.11 28.43
N GLN A 267 -8.40 -35.09 28.70
CA GLN A 267 -7.40 -34.39 27.89
C GLN A 267 -7.08 -35.22 26.65
N GLN A 268 -7.80 -34.99 25.56
CA GLN A 268 -7.35 -35.44 24.24
C GLN A 268 -6.41 -34.40 23.63
N THR A 269 -5.40 -34.87 22.90
CA THR A 269 -4.53 -33.99 22.11
C THR A 269 -5.30 -33.52 20.87
N ILE A 270 -5.51 -32.22 20.78
CA ILE A 270 -6.19 -31.54 19.69
C ILE A 270 -5.12 -31.16 18.65
N LYS A 271 -5.22 -31.72 17.45
CA LYS A 271 -4.38 -31.33 16.30
C LYS A 271 -5.21 -30.48 15.35
N VAL A 272 -4.82 -29.22 15.19
CA VAL A 272 -5.51 -28.24 14.35
C VAL A 272 -4.71 -28.02 13.07
N TYR A 273 -5.30 -28.35 11.93
CA TYR A 273 -4.74 -28.01 10.63
C TYR A 273 -5.24 -26.63 10.18
N ILE A 274 -4.31 -25.84 9.66
CA ILE A 274 -4.57 -24.51 9.12
C ILE A 274 -4.15 -24.52 7.66
N ASP A 275 -5.10 -24.34 6.77
CA ASP A 275 -4.80 -24.18 5.36
C ASP A 275 -4.22 -22.79 5.04
N VAL A 276 -3.81 -22.62 3.79
CA VAL A 276 -3.11 -21.40 3.39
C VAL A 276 -4.03 -20.18 3.42
N ALA A 277 -5.28 -20.32 3.00
CA ALA A 277 -6.25 -19.22 3.03
C ALA A 277 -6.50 -18.73 4.46
N SER A 278 -6.65 -19.65 5.42
CA SER A 278 -6.77 -19.35 6.84
C SER A 278 -5.50 -18.68 7.38
N ALA A 279 -4.32 -19.22 7.02
CA ALA A 279 -3.03 -18.66 7.42
C ALA A 279 -2.85 -17.22 6.91
N MET A 280 -3.19 -16.96 5.64
CA MET A 280 -3.07 -15.64 5.00
C MET A 280 -4.12 -14.64 5.49
N SER A 281 -5.24 -15.11 6.04
CA SER A 281 -6.35 -14.28 6.50
C SER A 281 -6.40 -14.08 8.02
N GLY A 282 -5.24 -14.13 8.70
CA GLY A 282 -5.12 -13.61 10.08
C GLY A 282 -4.80 -14.65 11.17
N VAL A 283 -4.56 -15.91 10.82
CA VAL A 283 -4.04 -16.90 11.79
C VAL A 283 -2.59 -16.58 12.15
N SER A 284 -2.40 -15.86 13.26
CA SER A 284 -1.10 -15.43 13.76
C SER A 284 -0.53 -16.36 14.82
N LEU A 285 0.80 -16.34 15.01
CA LEU A 285 1.46 -17.07 16.10
C LEU A 285 1.00 -16.59 17.48
N PHE A 286 0.66 -15.30 17.63
CA PHE A 286 0.09 -14.77 18.87
C PHE A 286 -1.28 -15.38 19.15
N GLY A 287 -2.14 -15.47 18.13
CA GLY A 287 -3.44 -16.12 18.23
C GLY A 287 -3.32 -17.61 18.58
N GLN A 288 -2.39 -18.32 17.95
CA GLN A 288 -2.14 -19.73 18.25
C GLN A 288 -1.71 -19.93 19.70
N ARG A 289 -0.79 -19.09 20.19
CA ARG A 289 -0.37 -19.11 21.59
C ARG A 289 -1.51 -18.81 22.55
N SER A 290 -2.43 -17.89 22.20
CA SER A 290 -3.60 -17.63 23.03
C SER A 290 -4.52 -18.84 23.11
N VAL A 291 -4.75 -19.54 22.00
CA VAL A 291 -5.56 -20.78 22.00
C VAL A 291 -4.89 -21.86 22.84
N GLN A 292 -3.58 -22.07 22.68
CA GLN A 292 -2.80 -23.01 23.51
C GLN A 292 -2.88 -22.69 24.99
N TYR A 293 -2.85 -21.40 25.37
CA TYR A 293 -2.99 -21.00 26.77
C TYR A 293 -4.37 -21.34 27.32
N VAL A 294 -5.44 -21.02 26.59
CA VAL A 294 -6.83 -21.30 26.99
C VAL A 294 -7.12 -22.81 27.06
N ALA A 295 -6.62 -23.57 26.10
CA ALA A 295 -6.81 -25.01 26.00
C ALA A 295 -5.83 -25.84 26.86
N SER A 296 -4.90 -25.19 27.60
CA SER A 296 -3.68 -25.74 28.22
C SER A 296 -2.60 -26.16 27.21
N VAL A 297 -1.39 -25.64 27.42
CA VAL A 297 -0.30 -25.55 26.42
C VAL A 297 0.09 -26.88 25.79
N SER A 298 -0.10 -28.00 26.50
CA SER A 298 0.27 -29.35 26.04
C SER A 298 -0.84 -30.08 25.25
N ALA A 299 -2.03 -29.47 25.11
CA ALA A 299 -3.18 -30.13 24.49
C ALA A 299 -3.41 -29.75 23.03
N VAL A 300 -2.88 -28.63 22.52
CA VAL A 300 -3.18 -28.15 21.14
C VAL A 300 -1.92 -28.01 20.30
N GLN A 301 -1.84 -28.80 19.23
CA GLN A 301 -0.80 -28.73 18.21
C GLN A 301 -1.37 -28.11 16.93
N PHE A 302 -0.62 -27.19 16.32
CA PHE A 302 -1.00 -26.52 15.08
C PHE A 302 -0.06 -26.95 13.96
N ASP A 303 -0.64 -27.48 12.89
CA ASP A 303 0.07 -27.75 11.66
C ASP A 303 -0.44 -26.84 10.54
N LYS A 304 0.47 -26.35 9.70
CA LYS A 304 0.15 -25.45 8.59
C LYS A 304 0.52 -26.11 7.27
N GLY A 305 -0.40 -26.04 6.31
CA GLY A 305 -0.12 -26.40 4.93
C GLY A 305 0.40 -25.21 4.13
N GLY A 306 1.12 -25.50 3.05
CA GLY A 306 1.46 -24.58 1.97
C GLY A 306 0.76 -24.97 0.66
N TYR A 307 0.74 -24.07 -0.32
CA TYR A 307 0.19 -24.38 -1.66
C TYR A 307 1.14 -25.27 -2.48
N GLU A 308 2.42 -25.32 -2.11
CA GLU A 308 3.46 -26.13 -2.75
C GLU A 308 3.27 -27.61 -2.43
N ALA A 309 3.46 -28.50 -3.40
CA ALA A 309 3.25 -29.93 -3.23
C ALA A 309 4.08 -30.54 -2.09
N GLU A 310 5.25 -29.96 -1.80
CA GLU A 310 6.15 -30.36 -0.71
C GLU A 310 5.72 -29.82 0.67
N ASN A 311 4.83 -28.82 0.71
CA ASN A 311 4.28 -28.21 1.92
C ASN A 311 2.81 -28.55 2.14
N GLN A 312 2.19 -29.36 1.27
CA GLN A 312 0.85 -29.89 1.50
C GLN A 312 0.94 -31.04 2.51
N LEU A 313 0.11 -31.00 3.56
CA LEU A 313 0.06 -32.10 4.53
C LEU A 313 -0.53 -33.35 3.84
N PRO A 314 0.22 -34.47 3.77
CA PRO A 314 -0.20 -35.63 2.98
C PRO A 314 -1.31 -36.47 3.63
N PHE A 315 -1.57 -36.30 4.94
CA PHE A 315 -2.57 -37.09 5.67
C PHE A 315 -3.33 -36.25 6.70
N LEU A 316 -4.66 -36.19 6.56
CA LEU A 316 -5.58 -35.61 7.55
C LEU A 316 -5.97 -36.63 8.64
N ASP A 317 -5.42 -37.84 8.58
CA ASP A 317 -5.80 -38.99 9.42
C ASP A 317 -5.55 -38.80 10.92
N ASP A 318 -4.75 -37.81 11.29
CA ASP A 318 -4.42 -37.46 12.68
C ASP A 318 -5.02 -36.12 13.11
N VAL A 319 -5.67 -35.38 12.21
CA VAL A 319 -6.18 -34.04 12.48
C VAL A 319 -7.54 -34.12 13.17
N THR A 320 -7.74 -33.33 14.23
CA THR A 320 -9.02 -33.26 14.95
C THR A 320 -9.88 -32.08 14.49
N HIS A 321 -9.24 -30.94 14.18
CA HIS A 321 -9.93 -29.73 13.71
C HIS A 321 -9.24 -29.14 12.49
N ILE A 322 -10.01 -28.55 11.59
CA ILE A 322 -9.51 -27.91 10.37
C ILE A 322 -10.06 -26.49 10.28
N LEU A 323 -9.16 -25.55 9.96
CA LEU A 323 -9.52 -24.23 9.44
C LEU A 323 -9.25 -24.21 7.94
N THR A 324 -10.30 -24.06 7.13
CA THR A 324 -10.14 -24.11 5.67
C THR A 324 -11.11 -23.27 4.87
N GLU A 325 -10.70 -22.86 3.67
CA GLU A 325 -11.59 -22.28 2.65
C GLU A 325 -12.50 -23.32 1.96
N THR A 326 -12.21 -24.61 2.10
CA THR A 326 -12.97 -25.69 1.44
C THR A 326 -14.27 -25.96 2.19
N SER A 327 -15.41 -25.95 1.49
CA SER A 327 -16.73 -26.08 2.14
C SER A 327 -17.15 -27.52 2.46
N GLN A 328 -16.47 -28.52 1.92
CA GLN A 328 -16.79 -29.94 2.11
C GLN A 328 -15.50 -30.75 2.18
N LEU A 329 -15.33 -31.51 3.26
CA LEU A 329 -14.22 -32.41 3.50
C LEU A 329 -14.77 -33.71 4.09
N ASP A 330 -14.40 -34.84 3.50
CA ASP A 330 -14.86 -36.15 3.95
C ASP A 330 -14.37 -36.44 5.39
N GLY A 331 -15.27 -36.88 6.26
CA GLY A 331 -14.98 -37.17 7.67
C GLY A 331 -14.90 -35.94 8.58
N PHE A 332 -15.29 -34.76 8.10
CA PHE A 332 -15.32 -33.53 8.88
C PHE A 332 -16.70 -32.84 8.81
N THR A 333 -17.16 -32.35 9.96
CA THR A 333 -18.40 -31.59 10.11
C THR A 333 -18.11 -30.11 10.35
N ILE A 334 -18.92 -29.24 9.77
CA ILE A 334 -18.77 -27.79 9.94
C ILE A 334 -19.36 -27.38 11.28
N ILE A 335 -18.51 -26.82 12.14
CA ILE A 335 -18.90 -26.23 13.43
C ILE A 335 -19.36 -24.79 13.23
N ASP A 336 -18.59 -24.01 12.47
CA ASP A 336 -18.85 -22.58 12.25
C ASP A 336 -18.39 -22.17 10.84
N THR A 337 -19.04 -21.13 10.30
CA THR A 337 -18.72 -20.56 8.98
C THR A 337 -18.47 -19.08 9.13
N ILE A 338 -17.23 -18.67 8.87
CA ILE A 338 -16.80 -17.29 9.05
C ILE A 338 -16.95 -16.54 7.73
N PRO A 339 -17.76 -15.46 7.72
CA PRO A 339 -17.89 -14.61 6.55
C PRO A 339 -16.60 -13.80 6.33
N GLY A 340 -16.24 -13.60 5.08
CA GLY A 340 -15.15 -12.74 4.64
C GLY A 340 -15.43 -12.16 3.26
N ASN A 341 -14.36 -11.72 2.58
CA ASN A 341 -14.42 -11.14 1.23
C ASN A 341 -15.45 -9.99 1.10
N PRO A 342 -15.37 -8.94 1.94
CA PRO A 342 -16.29 -7.81 1.91
C PRO A 342 -16.35 -7.14 0.54
N ARG A 343 -17.56 -7.04 -0.03
CA ARG A 343 -17.83 -6.34 -1.29
C ARG A 343 -18.89 -5.27 -1.05
N LEU A 344 -18.60 -4.05 -1.50
CA LEU A 344 -19.60 -3.00 -1.51
C LEU A 344 -20.65 -3.31 -2.58
N ASN A 345 -21.91 -3.41 -2.17
CA ASN A 345 -23.05 -3.48 -3.07
C ASN A 345 -23.63 -2.06 -3.23
N PRO A 346 -23.26 -1.33 -4.30
CA PRO A 346 -23.65 0.07 -4.46
C PRO A 346 -25.16 0.25 -4.65
N ARG A 347 -25.89 -0.79 -5.11
CA ARG A 347 -27.34 -0.73 -5.28
C ARG A 347 -28.09 -0.75 -3.96
N GLN A 348 -27.55 -1.47 -2.99
CA GLN A 348 -28.18 -1.65 -1.67
C GLN A 348 -27.45 -0.87 -0.56
N LEU A 349 -26.38 -0.14 -0.90
CA LEU A 349 -25.53 0.63 0.02
C LEU A 349 -25.09 -0.19 1.25
N ARG A 350 -24.85 -1.49 1.06
CA ARG A 350 -24.42 -2.41 2.11
C ARG A 350 -23.15 -3.14 1.71
N ILE A 351 -22.45 -3.66 2.71
CA ILE A 351 -21.30 -4.53 2.52
C ILE A 351 -21.82 -5.96 2.56
N ASP A 352 -21.75 -6.64 1.43
CA ASP A 352 -22.03 -8.07 1.32
C ASP A 352 -20.75 -8.84 1.67
N THR A 353 -20.88 -9.88 2.48
CA THR A 353 -19.83 -10.84 2.77
C THR A 353 -20.24 -12.22 2.26
N ALA A 354 -19.26 -13.09 2.03
CA ALA A 354 -19.48 -14.47 1.62
C ALA A 354 -18.79 -15.42 2.61
N PRO A 355 -19.28 -16.66 2.78
CA PRO A 355 -18.54 -17.71 3.47
C PRO A 355 -17.10 -17.77 2.95
N ALA A 356 -16.12 -17.64 3.84
CA ALA A 356 -14.72 -17.57 3.47
C ALA A 356 -13.89 -18.65 4.13
N ILE A 357 -14.06 -18.86 5.44
CA ILE A 357 -13.33 -19.89 6.21
C ILE A 357 -14.32 -20.70 7.03
N TYR A 358 -14.17 -22.02 6.96
CA TYR A 358 -14.95 -23.00 7.70
C TYR A 358 -14.12 -23.54 8.85
N VAL A 359 -14.74 -23.60 10.03
CA VAL A 359 -14.18 -24.29 11.20
C VAL A 359 -14.82 -25.67 11.23
N MET A 360 -14.01 -26.71 11.09
CA MET A 360 -14.51 -28.09 11.05
C MET A 360 -13.91 -28.94 12.17
N GLU A 361 -14.69 -29.92 12.63
CA GLU A 361 -14.31 -30.96 13.59
C GLU A 361 -14.53 -32.33 12.96
N ARG A 362 -13.64 -33.27 13.28
CA ARG A 362 -13.72 -34.63 12.77
C ARG A 362 -14.90 -35.40 13.38
N GLU A 363 -15.55 -36.21 12.54
CA GLU A 363 -16.66 -37.10 12.92
C GLU A 363 -16.28 -38.19 13.93
#